data_AF-A0A1Q4W0A8-F1
#
_entry.id   AF-A0A1Q4W0A8-F1
#
_cell.length_a   1.000
_cell.length_b   1.000
_cell.length_c   1.000
_cell.angle_alpha   90.00
_cell.angle_beta   90.00
_cell.angle_gamma   90.00
#
_symmetry.space_group_name_H-M   'P 1'
#
loop_
_entity.id
_entity.type
_entity.pdbx_description
1 polymer ?
#
loop_
_entity_poly.entity_id
_entity_poly.type
_entity_poly.pdbx_seq_one_letter_code
_entity_poly.pdbx_strand_id
1 'polypeptide(L)'
;MSLTTAGEPPGPVRFFLMCDRLGCDARAVLDLVVPDRPPDIETDLFGHLLHSAKTAAPLIADMGWTYCQGDGYWCPRCSTPRSQRPRRGRTRSS
;
A
#
# COMPACT_ATOMS: atom_id res chain seq x y z
N MET A 1 6.23 7.53 5.71
CA MET A 1 5.98 6.30 4.94
C MET A 1 5.08 5.42 5.78
N SER A 2 3.83 5.25 5.37
CA SER A 2 2.78 4.63 6.20
C SER A 2 2.50 3.15 5.89
N LEU A 3 3.47 2.45 5.30
CA LEU A 3 3.44 1.01 5.07
C LEU A 3 4.30 0.31 6.11
N THR A 4 3.70 -0.53 6.94
CA THR A 4 4.42 -1.38 7.91
C THR A 4 4.04 -2.84 7.71
N THR A 5 4.85 -3.75 8.24
CA THR A 5 4.66 -5.19 8.07
C THR A 5 4.76 -5.93 9.40
N ALA A 6 4.13 -7.11 9.47
CA ALA A 6 4.33 -8.10 10.52
C ALA A 6 4.53 -9.48 9.90
N GLY A 7 5.46 -10.26 10.44
CA GLY A 7 5.95 -11.50 9.83
C GLY A 7 7.20 -11.27 8.99
N GLU A 8 7.92 -12.35 8.70
CA GLU A 8 9.19 -12.31 7.98
C GLU A 8 9.18 -13.23 6.76
N PRO A 9 9.65 -12.76 5.59
CA PRO A 9 9.91 -13.61 4.43
C PRO A 9 11.12 -14.55 4.65
N PRO A 10 11.09 -15.80 4.16
CA PRO A 10 10.00 -16.41 3.41
C PRO A 10 8.86 -16.87 4.32
N GLY A 11 7.61 -16.55 3.96
CA GLY A 11 6.44 -16.88 4.76
C GLY A 11 5.29 -15.89 4.65
N PRO A 12 4.26 -16.05 5.49
CA PRO A 12 3.15 -15.10 5.57
C PRO A 12 3.63 -13.76 6.14
N VAL A 13 3.36 -12.69 5.40
CA VAL A 13 3.61 -11.31 5.80
C VAL A 13 2.30 -10.54 5.72
N ARG A 14 1.92 -9.91 6.83
CA ARG A 14 0.80 -8.97 6.90
C ARG A 14 1.32 -7.56 6.64
N PHE A 15 0.67 -6.82 5.76
CA PHE A 15 0.98 -5.43 5.48
C PHE A 15 -0.15 -4.54 6.00
N PHE A 16 0.24 -3.43 6.63
CA PHE A 16 -0.64 -2.40 7.11
C PHE A 16 -0.36 -1.13 6.33
N LEU A 17 -1.37 -0.63 5.61
CA LEU A 17 -1.31 0.64 4.90
C LEU A 17 -2.16 1.68 5.60
N MET A 18 -1.62 2.89 5.73
CA MET A 18 -2.37 4.08 6.08
C MET A 18 -2.15 5.15 5.00
N CYS A 19 -3.19 5.92 4.72
CA CYS A 19 -3.14 7.00 3.75
C CYS A 19 -2.27 8.16 4.28
N ASP A 20 -1.21 8.50 3.56
CA ASP A 20 -0.26 9.56 3.94
C ASP A 20 -0.84 10.98 3.69
N ARG A 21 -2.00 11.10 3.05
CA ARG A 21 -2.67 12.40 2.85
C ARG A 21 -3.19 12.96 4.18
N LEU A 22 -2.71 14.15 4.56
CA LEU A 22 -3.17 14.90 5.74
C LEU A 22 -4.70 14.94 5.84
N GLY A 23 -5.22 14.55 7.02
CA GLY A 23 -6.65 14.51 7.32
C GLY A 23 -7.41 13.33 6.73
N CYS A 24 -6.73 12.35 6.13
CA CYS A 24 -7.33 11.09 5.70
C CYS A 24 -7.00 9.98 6.71
N ASP A 25 -8.01 9.22 7.12
CA ASP A 25 -7.92 8.11 8.06
C ASP A 25 -8.04 6.74 7.38
N ALA A 26 -8.05 6.72 6.04
CA ALA A 26 -8.18 5.49 5.26
C ALA A 26 -7.01 4.54 5.57
N ARG A 27 -7.36 3.27 5.79
CA ARG A 27 -6.43 2.17 6.08
C ARG A 27 -6.78 0.96 5.23
N ALA A 28 -5.78 0.13 4.97
CA ALA A 28 -5.96 -1.20 4.38
C ALA A 28 -5.02 -2.19 5.06
N VAL A 29 -5.45 -3.46 5.05
CA VAL A 29 -4.64 -4.59 5.48
C VAL A 29 -4.64 -5.60 4.35
N LEU A 30 -3.47 -6.15 4.03
CA LEU A 30 -3.35 -7.27 3.10
C LEU A 30 -2.44 -8.34 3.71
N ASP A 31 -2.76 -9.59 3.45
CA ASP A 31 -1.95 -10.74 3.84
C ASP A 31 -1.39 -11.38 2.57
N LEU A 32 -0.07 -11.56 2.51
CA LEU A 32 0.61 -12.15 1.36
C LEU A 32 1.64 -13.17 1.84
N VAL A 33 1.72 -14.31 1.16
CA VAL A 33 2.86 -15.22 1.33
C VAL A 33 3.98 -14.71 0.43
N VAL A 34 5.07 -14.26 1.02
CA VAL A 34 6.29 -13.85 0.30
C VAL A 34 7.19 -15.09 0.23
N PRO A 35 7.36 -15.72 -0.95
CA PRO A 35 8.02 -17.01 -1.05
C PRO A 35 9.55 -16.92 -0.96
N ASP A 36 10.10 -15.78 -1.37
CA ASP A 36 11.55 -15.58 -1.49
C ASP A 36 12.11 -14.89 -0.25
N ARG A 37 13.31 -15.31 0.15
CA ARG A 37 14.09 -14.62 1.19
C ARG A 37 14.55 -13.26 0.66
N PRO A 38 14.63 -12.21 1.50
CA PRO A 38 15.27 -10.94 1.13
C PRO A 38 16.74 -11.15 0.75
N PRO A 39 17.31 -10.24 -0.05
CA PRO A 39 18.75 -10.18 -0.27
C PRO A 39 19.53 -10.13 1.06
N ASP A 40 20.78 -10.58 1.03
CA ASP A 40 21.66 -10.40 2.18
C ASP A 40 21.86 -8.90 2.49
N ILE A 41 21.81 -8.54 3.78
CA ILE A 41 21.79 -7.14 4.21
C ILE A 41 23.12 -6.42 3.94
N GLU A 42 24.25 -7.12 4.04
CA GLU A 42 25.58 -6.57 3.79
C GLU A 42 25.81 -6.33 2.28
N THR A 43 25.14 -7.12 1.45
CA THR A 43 25.26 -7.06 -0.01
C THR A 43 24.30 -6.04 -0.63
N ASP A 44 23.07 -5.94 -0.12
CA ASP A 44 22.06 -5.01 -0.61
C ASP A 44 21.09 -4.60 0.52
N LEU A 45 21.49 -3.59 1.29
CA LEU A 45 20.70 -3.04 2.38
C LEU A 45 19.30 -2.59 1.93
N PHE A 46 19.20 -1.88 0.81
CA PHE A 46 17.90 -1.37 0.34
C PHE A 46 17.02 -2.47 -0.23
N GLY A 47 17.59 -3.44 -0.93
CA GLY A 47 16.92 -4.65 -1.37
C GLY A 47 16.35 -5.43 -0.20
N HIS A 48 17.16 -5.64 0.84
CA HIS A 48 16.75 -6.32 2.06
C HIS A 48 15.56 -5.62 2.74
N LEU A 49 15.70 -4.32 3.03
CA LEU A 49 14.67 -3.54 3.73
C LEU A 49 13.37 -3.37 2.93
N LEU A 50 13.46 -3.26 1.61
CA LEU A 50 12.30 -3.02 0.74
C LEU A 50 11.72 -4.28 0.11
N HIS A 51 12.29 -5.46 0.35
CA HIS A 51 11.91 -6.73 -0.29
C HIS A 51 10.40 -6.96 -0.23
N SER A 52 9.85 -7.06 0.98
CA SER A 52 8.42 -7.32 1.20
C SER A 52 7.55 -6.23 0.56
N ALA A 53 7.93 -4.96 0.68
CA ALA A 53 7.18 -3.84 0.11
C ALA A 53 7.16 -3.88 -1.43
N LYS A 54 8.28 -4.22 -2.07
CA LYS A 54 8.38 -4.40 -3.53
C LYS A 54 7.52 -5.58 -4.00
N THR A 55 7.50 -6.69 -3.25
CA THR A 55 6.64 -7.84 -3.55
C THR A 55 5.15 -7.48 -3.47
N ALA A 56 4.75 -6.68 -2.46
CA ALA A 56 3.35 -6.28 -2.28
C ALA A 56 2.89 -5.14 -3.19
N ALA A 57 3.80 -4.36 -3.77
CA ALA A 57 3.47 -3.15 -4.52
C ALA A 57 2.43 -3.35 -5.65
N PRO A 58 2.49 -4.42 -6.49
CA PRO A 58 1.47 -4.67 -7.51
C PRO A 58 0.08 -4.88 -6.90
N LEU A 59 -0.03 -5.65 -5.82
CA LEU A 59 -1.31 -5.91 -5.15
C LEU A 59 -1.87 -4.66 -4.45
N ILE A 60 -0.99 -3.84 -3.89
CA ILE A 60 -1.35 -2.53 -3.34
C ILE A 60 -1.93 -1.63 -4.45
N ALA A 61 -1.32 -1.65 -5.65
CA ALA A 61 -1.82 -0.91 -6.80
C ALA A 61 -3.17 -1.44 -7.29
N ASP A 62 -3.38 -2.76 -7.32
CA ASP A 62 -4.66 -3.38 -7.69
C ASP A 62 -5.81 -3.02 -6.74
N MET A 63 -5.51 -2.78 -5.46
CA MET A 63 -6.46 -2.22 -4.50
C MET A 63 -6.77 -0.72 -4.73
N GLY A 64 -6.17 -0.10 -5.75
CA GLY A 64 -6.32 1.31 -6.12
C GLY A 64 -5.50 2.27 -5.26
N TRP A 65 -4.58 1.77 -4.44
CA TRP A 65 -3.66 2.62 -3.70
C TRP A 65 -2.51 3.06 -4.60
N THR A 66 -2.09 4.31 -4.47
CA THR A 66 -1.04 4.88 -5.32
C THR A 66 0.11 5.36 -4.47
N TYR A 67 1.34 4.97 -4.82
CA TYR A 67 2.54 5.57 -4.25
C TYR A 67 2.83 6.89 -4.96
N CYS A 68 2.59 8.01 -4.28
CA CYS A 68 2.92 9.34 -4.77
C CYS A 68 4.39 9.63 -4.43
N GLN A 69 5.24 9.80 -5.45
CA GLN A 69 6.68 9.98 -5.28
C GLN A 69 6.99 11.13 -4.31
N GLY A 70 7.61 10.82 -3.17
CA GLY A 70 7.96 11.77 -2.12
C GLY A 70 6.91 11.95 -1.02
N ASP A 71 5.63 11.67 -1.32
CA ASP A 71 4.50 11.90 -0.40
C ASP A 71 3.98 10.64 0.29
N GLY A 72 4.32 9.44 -0.22
CA GLY A 72 3.90 8.15 0.34
C GLY A 72 2.65 7.56 -0.31
N TYR A 73 1.97 6.64 0.38
CA TYR A 73 0.81 5.90 -0.15
C TYR A 73 -0.49 6.68 0.04
N TRP A 74 -1.22 6.88 -1.05
CA TRP A 74 -2.53 7.54 -1.06
C TRP A 74 -3.62 6.52 -1.38
N CYS A 75 -4.69 6.55 -0.58
CA CYS A 75 -5.84 5.67 -0.81
C CYS A 75 -6.57 6.05 -2.12
N PRO A 76 -7.40 5.15 -2.70
CA PRO A 76 -8.09 5.40 -3.97
C PRO A 76 -8.86 6.71 -4.00
N ARG A 77 -9.45 7.11 -2.87
CA ARG A 77 -10.17 8.37 -2.74
C ARG A 77 -9.24 9.58 -2.85
N CYS A 78 -8.06 9.53 -2.25
CA CYS A 78 -7.11 10.64 -2.22
C CYS A 78 -6.29 10.74 -3.51
N SER A 79 -5.93 9.62 -4.12
CA SER A 79 -5.19 9.57 -5.38
C SER A 79 -6.04 9.95 -6.60
N THR A 80 -7.36 9.70 -6.56
CA THR A 80 -8.25 10.06 -7.68
C THR A 80 -8.49 11.57 -7.75
N PRO A 81 -8.17 12.25 -8.88
CA PRO A 81 -8.49 13.66 -9.10
C PRO A 81 -9.97 13.94 -8.90
N ARG A 82 -10.33 15.11 -8.33
CA ARG A 82 -11.73 15.46 -8.06
C ARG A 82 -12.66 15.34 -9.27
N SER A 83 -12.16 15.63 -10.46
CA SER A 83 -12.89 15.52 -11.75
C SER A 83 -13.22 14.09 -12.15
N GLN A 84 -12.45 13.11 -11.66
CA GLN A 84 -12.57 11.69 -11.98
C GLN A 84 -13.21 10.88 -10.84
N ARG A 85 -13.48 11.50 -9.70
CA ARG A 85 -14.17 10.82 -8.60
C ARG A 85 -15.59 10.47 -9.03
N PRO A 86 -16.07 9.24 -8.76
CA PRO A 86 -17.47 8.91 -8.95
C PRO A 86 -18.32 9.95 -8.23
N ARG A 87 -19.21 10.64 -8.97
CA ARG A 87 -20.21 11.49 -8.34
C ARG A 87 -21.00 10.59 -7.40
N ARG A 88 -21.00 10.88 -6.10
CA ARG A 88 -21.88 10.18 -5.16
C ARG A 88 -23.29 10.29 -5.73
N GLY A 89 -23.80 9.18 -6.25
CA GLY A 89 -25.18 9.07 -6.68
C GLY A 89 -26.02 9.52 -5.51
N ARG A 90 -26.81 10.57 -5.72
CA ARG A 90 -27.88 10.96 -4.83
C ARG A 90 -28.85 9.77 -4.88
N THR A 91 -28.73 8.81 -3.97
CA THR A 91 -29.73 7.77 -3.78
C THR A 91 -31.00 8.50 -3.43
N ARG A 92 -31.83 8.69 -4.45
CA ARG A 92 -33.16 9.25 -4.33
C ARG A 92 -34.02 8.09 -3.84
N SER A 93 -34.09 7.95 -2.52
CA SER A 93 -35.09 7.10 -1.89
C SER A 93 -36.45 7.56 -2.41
N SER A 94 -37.15 6.67 -3.12
CA SER A 94 -38.57 6.80 -3.46
C SER A 94 -39.37 5.92 -2.51
#